data_AF-A0A9X3CVA0-F1
#
_entry.id   AF-A0A9X3CVA0-F1
#
_cell.length_a   1.000
_cell.length_b   1.000
_cell.length_c   1.000
_cell.angle_alpha   90.00
_cell.angle_beta   90.00
_cell.angle_gamma   90.00
#
_symmetry.space_group_name_H-M   'P 1'
#
loop_
_entity.id
_entity.type
_entity.pdbx_description
1 polymer ?
#
loop_
_entity_poly.entity_id
_entity_poly.type
_entity_poly.pdbx_seq_one_letter_code
_entity_poly.pdbx_strand_id
1 'polypeptide(L)'
;MDNAEANDALLVKSYMEGDEQSLSILINRHQQRIYSFIFSKVFDKDVAEDIFQDTFIKVIKTLKRGKYNEEGKFLPWVMRIAHNLVIDHFRKNKRMPKFENSGDFNIFSVLCDSGLNAEKQIIKDQIEADVQELIKELPEDQLEVLVMRIYKDMSFKEISERTGVSINTALGRMRYALINLRKVIEKHNLVLTN
;
A
#
# COMPACT_ATOMS: atom_id res chain seq x y z
N MET A 1 5.23 -18.19 -13.71
CA MET A 1 4.34 -17.10 -14.16
C MET A 1 5.21 -15.86 -14.10
N ASP A 2 5.98 -15.53 -15.15
CA ASP A 2 7.12 -14.59 -15.01
C ASP A 2 7.31 -13.61 -16.17
N ASN A 3 6.42 -13.60 -17.18
CA ASN A 3 6.61 -12.77 -18.38
C ASN A 3 5.94 -11.38 -18.34
N ALA A 4 5.01 -11.14 -17.42
CA ALA A 4 4.27 -9.87 -17.36
C ALA A 4 5.03 -8.77 -16.57
N GLU A 5 5.66 -9.11 -15.45
CA GLU A 5 6.40 -8.16 -14.61
C GLU A 5 7.70 -7.69 -15.29
N ALA A 6 8.41 -8.60 -15.96
CA ALA A 6 9.57 -8.26 -16.80
C ALA A 6 9.19 -7.31 -17.95
N ASN A 7 7.93 -7.34 -18.41
CA ASN A 7 7.43 -6.49 -19.48
C ASN A 7 7.04 -5.09 -18.96
N ASP A 8 6.46 -4.98 -17.77
CA ASP A 8 6.12 -3.69 -17.15
C ASP A 8 7.38 -2.83 -16.93
N ALA A 9 8.46 -3.42 -16.41
CA ALA A 9 9.70 -2.69 -16.17
C ALA A 9 10.31 -2.11 -17.45
N LEU A 10 10.23 -2.86 -18.56
CA LEU A 10 10.68 -2.39 -19.87
C LEU A 10 9.83 -1.22 -20.38
N LEU A 11 8.50 -1.33 -20.28
CA LEU A 11 7.59 -0.25 -20.68
C LEU A 11 7.80 1.02 -19.84
N VAL A 12 8.04 0.89 -18.54
CA VAL A 12 8.35 2.03 -17.67
C VAL A 12 9.65 2.69 -18.12
N LYS A 13 10.69 1.90 -18.40
CA LYS A 13 11.97 2.41 -18.90
C LYS A 13 11.81 3.12 -20.24
N SER A 14 11.15 2.50 -21.22
CA SER A 14 10.90 3.10 -22.53
C SER A 14 10.12 4.40 -22.43
N TYR A 15 9.12 4.47 -21.55
CA TYR A 15 8.40 5.70 -21.27
C TYR A 15 9.28 6.80 -20.66
N MET A 16 10.16 6.45 -19.71
CA MET A 16 11.12 7.40 -19.13
C MET A 16 12.16 7.90 -20.15
N GLU A 17 12.43 7.11 -21.19
CA GLU A 17 13.30 7.47 -22.33
C GLU A 17 12.58 8.29 -23.41
N GLY A 18 11.26 8.52 -23.27
CA GLY A 18 10.47 9.40 -24.13
C GLY A 18 9.43 8.71 -25.00
N ASP A 19 9.26 7.39 -24.90
CA ASP A 19 8.20 6.68 -25.61
C ASP A 19 6.85 6.78 -24.88
N GLU A 20 6.06 7.79 -25.26
CA GLU A 20 4.72 8.01 -24.71
C GLU A 20 3.75 6.82 -24.98
N GLN A 21 4.00 5.98 -25.99
CA GLN A 21 3.13 4.82 -26.27
C GLN A 21 3.26 3.74 -25.20
N SER A 22 4.46 3.57 -24.63
CA SER A 22 4.72 2.60 -23.56
C SER A 22 3.85 2.84 -22.33
N LEU A 23 3.56 4.11 -22.00
CA LEU A 23 2.63 4.45 -20.93
C LEU A 23 1.20 4.01 -21.25
N SER A 24 0.73 4.22 -22.47
CA SER A 24 -0.62 3.80 -22.87
C SER A 24 -0.79 2.28 -22.71
N ILE A 25 0.24 1.50 -23.04
CA ILE A 25 0.22 0.03 -22.85
C ILE A 25 0.13 -0.32 -21.36
N LEU A 26 0.94 0.33 -20.50
CA LEU A 26 0.90 0.13 -19.04
C LEU A 26 -0.48 0.47 -18.46
N ILE A 27 -1.06 1.60 -18.86
CA ILE A 27 -2.38 2.03 -18.40
C ILE A 27 -3.43 1.02 -18.85
N ASN A 28 -3.48 0.68 -20.14
CA ASN A 28 -4.48 -0.24 -20.67
C ASN A 28 -4.41 -1.63 -20.02
N ARG A 29 -3.20 -2.10 -19.68
CA ARG A 29 -2.97 -3.36 -18.98
C ARG A 29 -3.56 -3.38 -17.57
N HIS A 30 -3.47 -2.27 -16.83
CA HIS A 30 -3.78 -2.22 -15.40
C HIS A 30 -5.07 -1.46 -15.05
N GLN A 31 -5.66 -0.72 -16.00
CA GLN A 31 -6.80 0.17 -15.77
C GLN A 31 -7.98 -0.53 -15.10
N GLN A 32 -8.36 -1.72 -15.56
CA GLN A 32 -9.54 -2.42 -15.05
C GLN A 32 -9.37 -2.78 -13.57
N ARG A 33 -8.18 -3.26 -13.19
CA ARG A 33 -7.89 -3.66 -11.81
C ARG A 33 -7.83 -2.47 -10.86
N ILE A 34 -7.21 -1.38 -11.30
CA ILE A 34 -7.10 -0.14 -10.52
C ILE A 34 -8.49 0.50 -10.36
N TYR A 35 -9.25 0.63 -11.45
CA TYR A 35 -10.60 1.21 -11.42
C TYR A 35 -11.54 0.36 -10.56
N SER A 36 -11.55 -0.97 -10.73
CA SER A 36 -12.39 -1.86 -9.91
C SER A 36 -12.05 -1.75 -8.43
N PHE A 37 -10.77 -1.64 -8.09
CA PHE A 37 -10.35 -1.40 -6.72
C PHE A 37 -10.89 -0.08 -6.17
N ILE A 38 -10.73 1.03 -6.90
CA ILE A 38 -11.23 2.35 -6.47
C ILE A 38 -12.75 2.30 -6.30
N PHE A 39 -13.47 1.80 -7.31
CA PHE A 39 -14.92 1.69 -7.31
C PHE A 39 -15.44 0.83 -6.14
N SER A 40 -14.75 -0.27 -5.82
CA SER A 40 -15.09 -1.13 -4.67
C SER A 40 -15.01 -0.43 -3.31
N LYS A 41 -14.39 0.75 -3.24
CA LYS A 41 -14.26 1.53 -2.00
C LYS A 41 -15.22 2.71 -1.98
N VAL A 42 -15.38 3.41 -3.09
CA VAL A 42 -16.21 4.64 -3.14
C VAL A 42 -17.66 4.39 -3.52
N PHE A 43 -17.96 3.28 -4.23
CA PHE A 43 -19.30 2.91 -4.72
C PHE A 43 -20.03 4.02 -5.49
N ASP A 44 -19.27 4.94 -6.08
CA ASP A 44 -19.74 6.08 -6.85
C ASP A 44 -18.88 6.15 -8.12
N LYS A 45 -19.55 6.19 -9.28
CA LYS A 45 -18.88 6.11 -10.57
C LYS A 45 -18.08 7.38 -10.88
N ASP A 46 -18.66 8.54 -10.61
CA ASP A 46 -18.03 9.82 -10.94
C ASP A 46 -16.82 10.06 -10.03
N VAL A 47 -16.96 9.74 -8.73
CA VAL A 47 -15.85 9.78 -7.78
C VAL A 47 -14.75 8.77 -8.14
N ALA A 48 -15.13 7.55 -8.57
CA ALA A 48 -14.15 6.55 -8.95
C ALA A 48 -13.32 6.97 -10.17
N GLU A 49 -13.98 7.57 -11.16
CA GLU A 49 -13.34 8.10 -12.37
C GLU A 49 -12.38 9.24 -12.02
N ASP A 50 -12.80 10.19 -11.18
CA ASP A 50 -11.93 11.30 -10.72
C ASP A 50 -10.67 10.79 -10.01
N ILE A 51 -10.83 9.85 -9.06
CA ILE A 51 -9.70 9.26 -8.33
C ILE A 51 -8.80 8.45 -9.26
N PHE A 52 -9.37 7.75 -10.23
CA PHE A 52 -8.63 6.98 -11.22
C PHE A 52 -7.75 7.90 -12.08
N GLN A 53 -8.31 9.00 -12.58
CA GLN A 53 -7.55 10.00 -13.34
C GLN A 53 -6.45 10.64 -12.50
N ASP A 54 -6.74 11.06 -11.27
CA ASP A 54 -5.76 11.61 -10.33
C ASP A 54 -4.61 10.62 -10.04
N THR A 55 -4.94 9.33 -9.97
CA THR A 55 -3.95 8.25 -9.78
C THR A 55 -2.94 8.27 -10.93
N PHE A 56 -3.41 8.24 -12.17
CA PHE A 56 -2.52 8.22 -13.34
C PHE A 56 -1.78 9.55 -13.55
N ILE A 57 -2.39 10.69 -13.24
CA ILE A 57 -1.68 11.98 -13.23
C ILE A 57 -0.49 11.95 -12.25
N LYS A 58 -0.67 11.38 -11.04
CA LYS A 58 0.42 11.22 -10.06
C LYS A 58 1.49 10.25 -10.55
N VAL A 59 1.10 9.15 -11.18
CA VAL A 59 2.03 8.18 -11.79
C VAL A 59 2.90 8.87 -12.84
N ILE A 60 2.28 9.52 -13.83
CA ILE A 60 2.95 10.26 -14.91
C ILE A 60 3.94 11.28 -14.35
N LYS A 61 3.49 12.12 -13.41
CA LYS A 61 4.35 13.14 -12.78
C LYS A 61 5.54 12.54 -12.04
N THR A 62 5.36 11.37 -11.40
CA THR A 62 6.43 10.73 -10.63
C THR A 62 7.46 10.08 -11.54
N LEU A 63 7.01 9.41 -12.61
CA LEU A 63 7.86 8.83 -13.64
C LEU A 63 8.68 9.91 -14.38
N LYS A 64 8.04 10.99 -14.85
CA LYS A 64 8.74 12.10 -15.54
C LYS A 64 9.76 12.83 -14.66
N ARG A 65 9.62 12.76 -13.33
CA ARG A 65 10.60 13.32 -12.38
C ARG A 65 11.76 12.38 -12.05
N GLY A 66 11.78 11.16 -12.61
CA GLY A 66 12.79 10.15 -12.30
C GLY A 66 12.78 9.70 -10.83
N LYS A 67 11.65 9.87 -10.13
CA LYS A 67 11.52 9.54 -8.69
C LYS A 67 11.04 8.14 -8.41
N TYR A 68 10.80 7.36 -9.45
CA TYR A 68 10.35 5.99 -9.37
C TYR A 68 11.54 5.06 -9.58
N ASN A 69 11.78 4.17 -8.63
CA ASN A 69 12.77 3.11 -8.75
C ASN A 69 12.03 1.83 -9.18
N GLU A 70 12.24 1.40 -10.42
CA GLU A 70 11.60 0.20 -10.95
C GLU A 70 12.32 -1.06 -10.43
N GLU A 71 11.61 -1.83 -9.62
CA GLU A 71 12.07 -3.11 -9.03
C GLU A 71 11.08 -4.27 -9.36
N GLY A 72 10.36 -4.18 -10.48
CA GLY A 72 9.27 -5.09 -10.85
C GLY A 72 7.97 -4.82 -10.10
N LYS A 73 7.78 -3.61 -9.57
CA LYS A 73 6.71 -3.30 -8.59
C LYS A 73 5.75 -2.20 -9.06
N PHE A 74 5.61 -2.04 -10.38
CA PHE A 74 4.78 -1.00 -10.98
C PHE A 74 3.35 -1.03 -10.46
N LEU A 75 2.61 -2.13 -10.70
CA LEU A 75 1.23 -2.23 -10.25
C LEU A 75 1.06 -2.07 -8.71
N PRO A 76 1.84 -2.75 -7.84
CA PRO A 76 1.81 -2.51 -6.41
C PRO A 76 2.00 -1.04 -6.01
N TRP A 77 2.90 -0.34 -6.71
CA TRP A 77 3.14 1.08 -6.49
C TRP A 77 1.95 1.95 -6.92
N VAL A 78 1.36 1.69 -8.08
CA VAL A 78 0.16 2.42 -8.56
C VAL A 78 -1.04 2.18 -7.63
N MET A 79 -1.26 0.94 -7.19
CA MET A 79 -2.32 0.59 -6.24
C MET A 79 -2.18 1.36 -4.92
N ARG A 80 -0.95 1.60 -4.44
CA ARG A 80 -0.70 2.41 -3.25
C ARG A 80 -1.07 3.88 -3.47
N ILE A 81 -0.82 4.42 -4.66
CA ILE A 81 -1.22 5.78 -5.02
C ILE A 81 -2.76 5.89 -5.01
N ALA A 82 -3.45 4.95 -5.67
CA ALA A 82 -4.90 4.90 -5.72
C ALA A 82 -5.52 4.80 -4.32
N HIS A 83 -5.01 3.90 -3.48
CA HIS A 83 -5.46 3.76 -2.09
C HIS A 83 -5.34 5.08 -1.31
N ASN A 84 -4.19 5.76 -1.40
CA ASN A 84 -3.99 7.03 -0.71
C ASN A 84 -4.99 8.09 -1.16
N LEU A 85 -5.30 8.15 -2.46
CA LEU A 85 -6.30 9.07 -3.00
C LEU A 85 -7.73 8.76 -2.51
N VAL A 86 -8.09 7.47 -2.42
CA VAL A 86 -9.36 7.03 -1.83
C VAL A 86 -9.46 7.48 -0.37
N ILE A 87 -8.41 7.26 0.43
CA ILE A 87 -8.39 7.71 1.83
C ILE A 87 -8.49 9.24 1.92
N ASP A 88 -7.74 9.97 1.10
CA ASP A 88 -7.78 11.43 1.07
C ASP A 88 -9.17 11.97 0.68
N HIS A 89 -9.88 11.29 -0.25
CA HIS A 89 -11.25 11.62 -0.61
C HIS A 89 -12.19 11.50 0.60
N PHE A 90 -12.12 10.38 1.34
CA PHE A 90 -12.95 10.17 2.54
C PHE A 90 -12.62 11.14 3.68
N ARG A 91 -11.34 11.47 3.88
CA ARG A 91 -10.94 12.47 4.88
C ARG A 91 -11.54 13.85 4.58
N LYS A 92 -11.53 14.28 3.31
CA LYS A 92 -12.07 15.59 2.89
C LYS A 92 -13.58 15.68 3.04
N ASN A 93 -14.29 14.58 2.80
CA ASN A 93 -15.76 14.58 2.76
C ASN A 93 -16.43 14.39 4.12
N LYS A 94 -15.68 14.32 5.24
CA LYS A 94 -16.15 14.08 6.63
C LYS A 94 -17.01 12.82 6.85
N ARG A 95 -17.36 12.13 5.78
CA ARG A 95 -17.90 10.78 5.73
C ARG A 95 -16.70 9.84 5.66
N MET A 96 -16.02 9.59 6.77
CA MET A 96 -15.39 8.27 6.89
C MET A 96 -16.57 7.30 7.03
N PRO A 97 -16.84 6.42 6.07
CA PRO A 97 -17.44 5.15 6.46
C PRO A 97 -16.51 4.64 7.56
N LYS A 98 -17.07 4.19 8.68
CA LYS A 98 -16.32 3.25 9.51
C LYS A 98 -15.99 2.14 8.53
N PHE A 99 -14.73 2.07 8.09
CA PHE A 99 -14.21 0.84 7.53
C PHE A 99 -14.41 -0.14 8.68
N GLU A 100 -15.54 -0.85 8.66
CA GLU A 100 -15.64 -2.07 9.41
C GLU A 100 -14.43 -2.86 8.95
N ASN A 101 -13.64 -3.24 9.94
CA ASN A 101 -12.42 -4.01 9.79
C ASN A 101 -12.78 -5.45 9.36
N SER A 102 -13.72 -5.59 8.41
CA SER A 102 -14.13 -6.81 7.78
C SER A 102 -13.15 -7.10 6.67
N GLY A 103 -12.05 -7.74 7.04
CA GLY A 103 -11.07 -8.34 6.14
C GLY A 103 -9.95 -7.39 5.75
N ASP A 104 -9.01 -7.18 6.68
CA ASP A 104 -7.56 -7.11 6.47
C ASP A 104 -7.14 -7.01 4.98
N PHE A 105 -7.29 -5.83 4.39
CA PHE A 105 -7.00 -5.62 2.97
C PHE A 105 -5.51 -5.33 2.81
N ASN A 106 -4.73 -6.39 2.96
CA ASN A 106 -3.33 -6.37 2.68
C ASN A 106 -3.14 -6.05 1.18
N ILE A 107 -2.38 -5.02 0.80
CA ILE A 107 -2.12 -4.71 -0.62
C ILE A 107 -1.49 -5.90 -1.36
N PHE A 108 -0.89 -6.83 -0.61
CA PHE A 108 -0.40 -8.12 -1.07
C PHE A 108 -1.53 -9.12 -1.41
N SER A 109 -2.72 -9.03 -0.79
CA SER A 109 -3.87 -9.89 -1.09
C SER A 109 -4.46 -9.68 -2.48
N VAL A 110 -4.33 -8.46 -3.03
CA VAL A 110 -4.71 -8.21 -4.42
C VAL A 110 -3.73 -8.91 -5.37
N LEU A 111 -2.46 -9.10 -4.98
CA LEU A 111 -1.39 -9.73 -5.77
C LEU A 111 -1.35 -11.26 -5.64
N CYS A 112 -1.87 -11.82 -4.56
CA CYS A 112 -1.93 -13.26 -4.37
C CYS A 112 -3.17 -13.85 -5.02
N ASP A 113 -2.95 -14.82 -5.90
CA ASP A 113 -3.97 -15.62 -6.57
C ASP A 113 -4.97 -16.22 -5.55
N SER A 114 -6.24 -16.16 -5.93
CA SER A 114 -7.40 -16.60 -5.15
C SER A 114 -7.36 -18.10 -4.88
N GLY A 115 -6.87 -18.48 -3.70
CA GLY A 115 -6.89 -19.86 -3.22
C GLY A 115 -6.36 -19.99 -1.80
N LEU A 116 -7.13 -19.57 -0.80
CA LEU A 116 -6.80 -19.81 0.61
C LEU A 116 -7.41 -21.15 1.04
N ASN A 117 -6.59 -22.21 1.02
CA ASN A 117 -6.90 -23.50 1.67
C ASN A 117 -6.91 -23.34 3.19
N ALA A 118 -7.70 -24.14 3.90
CA ALA A 118 -7.88 -24.12 5.36
C ALA A 118 -6.56 -24.18 6.16
N GLU A 119 -5.51 -24.76 5.59
CA GLU A 119 -4.16 -24.82 6.14
C GLU A 119 -3.48 -23.43 6.23
N LYS A 120 -3.74 -22.55 5.25
CA LYS A 120 -3.26 -21.16 5.27
C LYS A 120 -3.99 -20.30 6.32
N GLN A 121 -5.20 -20.67 6.74
CA GLN A 121 -5.93 -19.94 7.79
C GLN A 121 -5.33 -20.19 9.17
N ILE A 122 -4.96 -21.44 9.49
CA ILE A 122 -4.29 -21.78 10.76
C ILE A 122 -2.92 -21.08 10.84
N ILE A 123 -2.18 -21.07 9.73
CA ILE A 123 -0.91 -20.34 9.62
C ILE A 123 -1.14 -18.84 9.83
N LYS A 124 -2.21 -18.27 9.27
CA LYS A 124 -2.57 -16.87 9.44
C LYS A 124 -2.86 -16.53 10.92
N ASP A 125 -3.65 -17.35 11.60
CA ASP A 125 -4.04 -17.10 12.99
C ASP A 125 -2.83 -17.18 13.94
N GLN A 126 -1.88 -18.09 13.67
CA GLN A 126 -0.63 -18.18 14.43
C GLN A 126 0.28 -16.97 14.16
N ILE A 127 0.44 -16.57 12.89
CA ILE A 127 1.20 -15.36 12.52
C ILE A 127 0.58 -14.12 13.17
N GLU A 128 -0.74 -14.03 13.25
CA GLU A 128 -1.43 -12.89 13.85
C GLU A 128 -1.19 -12.81 15.36
N ALA A 129 -1.24 -13.95 16.07
CA ALA A 129 -0.90 -14.03 17.49
C ALA A 129 0.56 -13.64 17.76
N ASP A 130 1.49 -14.16 16.95
CA ASP A 130 2.91 -13.85 17.07
C ASP A 130 3.14 -12.35 16.82
N VAL A 131 2.60 -11.79 15.74
CA VAL A 131 2.69 -10.35 15.42
C VAL A 131 2.13 -9.47 16.54
N GLN A 132 1.05 -9.86 17.22
CA GLN A 132 0.53 -9.12 18.36
C GLN A 132 1.48 -9.14 19.57
N GLU A 133 2.19 -10.24 19.81
CA GLU A 133 3.23 -10.30 20.84
C GLU A 133 4.43 -9.43 20.47
N LEU A 134 4.84 -9.44 19.19
CA LEU A 134 5.93 -8.62 18.67
C LEU A 134 5.65 -7.12 18.77
N ILE A 135 4.40 -6.72 18.53
CA ILE A 135 3.97 -5.32 18.66
C ILE A 135 4.14 -4.83 20.11
N LYS A 136 4.00 -5.71 21.12
CA LYS A 136 4.20 -5.35 22.55
C LYS A 136 5.66 -5.16 22.92
N GLU A 137 6.60 -5.76 22.18
CA GLU A 137 8.04 -5.58 22.42
C GLU A 137 8.61 -4.29 21.82
N LEU A 138 7.83 -3.58 21.00
CA LEU A 138 8.27 -2.33 20.41
C LEU A 138 8.36 -1.22 21.48
N PRO A 139 9.39 -0.37 21.40
CA PRO A 139 9.42 0.87 22.18
C PRO A 139 8.12 1.66 22.01
N GLU A 140 7.63 2.24 23.10
CA GLU A 140 6.31 2.89 23.17
C GLU A 140 6.12 3.92 22.06
N ASP A 141 7.16 4.69 21.74
CA ASP A 141 7.12 5.73 20.74
C ASP A 141 7.08 5.19 19.28
N GLN A 142 7.61 3.99 19.05
CA GLN A 142 7.49 3.26 17.78
C GLN A 142 6.11 2.63 17.65
N LEU A 143 5.63 2.00 18.74
CA LEU A 143 4.32 1.41 18.83
C LEU A 143 3.23 2.44 18.60
N GLU A 144 3.34 3.61 19.22
CA GLU A 144 2.37 4.69 19.12
C GLU A 144 2.17 5.14 17.66
N VAL A 145 3.28 5.38 16.93
CA VAL A 145 3.23 5.76 15.52
C VAL A 145 2.70 4.62 14.65
N LEU A 146 3.10 3.37 14.91
CA LEU A 146 2.60 2.20 14.20
C LEU A 146 1.08 2.08 14.36
N VAL A 147 0.58 2.23 15.59
CA VAL A 147 -0.85 2.12 15.90
C VAL A 147 -1.64 3.24 15.21
N MET A 148 -1.17 4.49 15.34
CA MET A 148 -1.83 5.61 14.65
C MET A 148 -1.82 5.45 13.13
N ARG A 149 -0.74 4.90 12.58
CA ARG A 149 -0.60 4.73 11.14
C ARG A 149 -1.46 3.59 10.59
N ILE A 150 -1.45 2.44 11.24
CA ILE A 150 -2.06 1.20 10.73
C ILE A 150 -3.51 1.07 11.18
N TYR A 151 -3.83 1.40 12.44
CA TYR A 151 -5.18 1.19 12.99
C TYR A 151 -6.06 2.44 12.94
N LYS A 152 -5.46 3.63 12.84
CA LYS A 152 -6.20 4.90 12.78
C LYS A 152 -6.07 5.59 11.42
N ASP A 153 -5.40 4.96 10.46
CA ASP A 153 -5.14 5.49 9.12
C ASP A 153 -4.66 6.94 9.13
N MET A 154 -3.82 7.35 10.08
CA MET A 154 -3.35 8.74 10.16
C MET A 154 -2.19 8.99 9.20
N SER A 155 -2.17 10.16 8.57
CA SER A 155 -1.01 10.66 7.83
C SER A 155 0.14 11.00 8.79
N PHE A 156 1.39 10.93 8.33
CA PHE A 156 2.53 11.33 9.17
C PHE A 156 2.47 12.79 9.62
N LYS A 157 1.74 13.62 8.87
CA LYS A 157 1.44 15.00 9.28
C LYS A 157 0.51 15.02 10.49
N GLU A 158 -0.62 14.31 10.43
CA GLU A 158 -1.56 14.22 11.56
C GLU A 158 -0.92 13.54 12.79
N ILE A 159 -0.06 12.53 12.57
CA ILE A 159 0.69 11.88 13.65
C ILE A 159 1.65 12.88 14.29
N SER A 160 2.39 13.65 13.49
CA SER A 160 3.29 14.71 13.96
C SER A 160 2.54 15.75 14.79
N GLU A 161 1.39 16.22 14.30
CA GLU A 161 0.54 17.18 15.02
C GLU A 161 0.01 16.60 16.34
N ARG A 162 -0.39 15.33 16.37
CA ARG A 162 -0.96 14.67 17.55
C ARG A 162 0.08 14.32 18.62
N THR A 163 1.29 13.96 18.22
CA THR A 163 2.38 13.54 19.12
C THR A 163 3.33 14.68 19.48
N GLY A 164 3.21 15.84 18.84
CA GLY A 164 4.08 17.00 19.07
C GLY A 164 5.50 16.84 18.54
N VAL A 165 5.80 15.79 17.76
CA VAL A 165 7.11 15.56 17.15
C VAL A 165 7.14 16.01 15.69
N SER A 166 8.32 16.19 15.10
CA SER A 166 8.43 16.53 13.68
C SER A 166 7.94 15.38 12.77
N ILE A 167 7.47 15.69 11.56
CA ILE A 167 7.09 14.68 10.55
C ILE A 167 8.24 13.69 10.30
N ASN A 168 9.49 14.17 10.28
CA ASN A 168 10.67 13.32 10.10
C ASN A 168 10.90 12.38 11.29
N THR A 169 10.60 12.82 12.51
CA THR A 169 10.66 11.98 13.71
C THR A 169 9.59 10.89 13.66
N ALA A 170 8.36 11.21 13.26
CA ALA A 170 7.30 10.23 13.07
C ALA A 170 7.65 9.20 11.98
N LEU A 171 8.21 9.65 10.84
CA LEU A 171 8.73 8.77 9.79
C LEU A 171 9.86 7.86 10.32
N GLY A 172 10.78 8.41 11.10
CA GLY A 172 11.86 7.67 11.74
C GLY A 172 11.34 6.57 12.67
N ARG A 173 10.43 6.91 13.58
CA ARG A 173 9.78 5.97 14.51
C ARG A 173 9.07 4.84 13.77
N MET A 174 8.32 5.14 12.71
CA MET A 174 7.69 4.12 11.87
C MET A 174 8.72 3.21 11.19
N ARG A 175 9.81 3.78 10.65
CA ARG A 175 10.87 2.99 10.03
C ARG A 175 11.51 2.03 11.03
N TYR A 176 11.81 2.49 12.26
CA TYR A 176 12.38 1.64 13.29
C TYR A 176 11.39 0.59 13.80
N ALA A 177 10.10 0.92 13.91
CA ALA A 177 9.05 -0.05 14.22
C ALA A 177 9.07 -1.21 13.23
N LEU A 178 9.10 -0.92 11.93
CA LEU A 178 9.13 -1.95 10.87
C LEU A 178 10.43 -2.76 10.86
N ILE A 179 11.59 -2.13 11.09
CA ILE A 179 12.88 -2.82 11.17
C ILE A 179 12.90 -3.78 12.37
N ASN A 180 12.41 -3.34 13.53
CA ASN A 180 12.37 -4.15 14.73
C ASN A 180 11.39 -5.32 14.56
N LEU A 181 10.19 -5.06 14.03
CA LEU A 181 9.24 -6.14 13.69
C LEU A 181 9.87 -7.17 12.75
N ARG A 182 10.57 -6.73 11.68
CA ARG A 182 11.26 -7.66 10.76
C ARG A 182 12.31 -8.51 11.49
N LYS A 183 13.15 -7.91 12.35
CA LYS A 183 14.17 -8.65 13.12
C LYS A 183 13.55 -9.73 14.01
N VAL A 184 12.41 -9.44 14.63
CA VAL A 184 11.78 -10.42 15.51
C VAL A 184 11.05 -11.50 14.71
N ILE A 185 10.44 -11.16 13.56
CA ILE A 185 9.90 -12.13 12.60
C ILE A 185 10.99 -13.11 12.13
N GLU A 186 12.19 -12.61 11.81
CA GLU A 186 13.35 -13.43 11.43
C GLU A 186 13.83 -14.33 12.59
N LYS A 187 13.87 -13.80 13.83
CA LYS A 187 14.27 -14.55 15.03
C LYS A 187 13.29 -15.68 15.37
N HIS A 188 12.00 -15.48 15.13
CA HIS A 188 10.95 -16.48 15.35
C HIS A 188 10.76 -17.43 14.16
N ASN A 189 11.59 -17.31 13.12
CA ASN A 189 11.59 -18.16 11.94
C ASN A 189 10.20 -18.26 11.26
N LEU A 190 9.44 -17.16 11.31
CA LEU A 190 8.14 -17.07 10.67
C LEU A 190 8.36 -17.05 9.16
N VAL A 191 8.20 -18.22 8.53
CA VAL A 191 8.25 -18.35 7.08
C VAL A 191 6.97 -17.73 6.52
N LEU A 192 7.09 -16.49 6.06
CA LEU A 192 6.09 -15.87 5.18
C LEU A 192 6.24 -16.53 3.80
N THR A 193 5.68 -17.73 3.66
CA THR A 193 5.70 -18.44 2.38
C THR A 193 4.82 -17.69 1.38
N ASN A 194 5.43 -17.31 0.25
CA ASN A 194 4.82 -16.57 -0.87
C ASN A 194 3.58 -17.29 -1.46
#